data_AF-A0A3R7VTQ4-F1
#
_entry.id   AF-A0A3R7VTQ4-F1
#
_cell.length_a   1.000
_cell.length_b   1.000
_cell.length_c   1.000
_cell.angle_alpha   90.00
_cell.angle_beta   90.00
_cell.angle_gamma   90.00
#
_symmetry.space_group_name_H-M   'P 1'
#
loop_
_entity.id
_entity.type
_entity.pdbx_description
1 polymer ?
#
loop_
_entity_poly.entity_id
_entity_poly.type
_entity_poly.pdbx_seq_one_letter_code
_entity_poly.pdbx_strand_id
1 'polypeptide(L)'
;MMKWPSNRNIIWFVGISGFTVILDQLTKNWMLDLIFLPHRQLVLSPFLNLTPVWNSGISFGLFRNQQVVGQLVIPVLALFVVLWLFFYVI
;
A
#
# COMPACT_ATOMS: atom_id res chain seq x y z
N MET A 1 -23.10 17.99 -0.96
CA MET A 1 -24.00 17.09 -0.22
C MET A 1 -23.42 15.68 -0.33
N MET A 2 -23.14 15.04 0.81
CA MET A 2 -22.58 13.68 0.85
C MET A 2 -23.57 12.71 0.18
N LYS A 3 -23.08 11.91 -0.77
CA LYS A 3 -23.89 10.92 -1.49
C LYS A 3 -23.69 9.56 -0.83
N TRP A 4 -24.80 8.85 -0.63
CA TRP A 4 -24.72 7.50 -0.08
C TRP A 4 -24.47 6.51 -1.22
N PRO A 5 -23.38 5.72 -1.18
CA PRO A 5 -23.05 4.79 -2.24
C PRO A 5 -24.00 3.59 -2.25
N SER A 6 -24.31 3.08 -3.44
CA SER A 6 -25.14 1.87 -3.57
C SER A 6 -24.46 0.64 -2.97
N ASN A 7 -25.24 -0.34 -2.51
CA ASN A 7 -24.72 -1.61 -1.96
C ASN A 7 -23.75 -2.31 -2.92
N ARG A 8 -24.02 -2.23 -4.24
CA ARG A 8 -23.14 -2.77 -5.28
C ARG A 8 -21.76 -2.11 -5.26
N ASN A 9 -21.70 -0.78 -5.13
CA ASN A 9 -20.44 -0.04 -5.09
C ASN A 9 -19.63 -0.36 -3.83
N ILE A 10 -20.32 -0.54 -2.69
CA ILE A 10 -19.70 -0.96 -1.42
C ILE A 10 -19.09 -2.36 -1.58
N ILE A 11 -19.83 -3.31 -2.15
CA ILE A 11 -19.35 -4.68 -2.38
C ILE A 11 -18.10 -4.67 -3.28
N TRP A 12 -18.13 -3.92 -4.38
CA TRP A 12 -16.96 -3.80 -5.28
C TRP A 12 -15.77 -3.16 -4.58
N PHE A 13 -15.99 -2.09 -3.83
CA PHE A 13 -14.92 -1.41 -3.10
C PHE A 13 -14.24 -2.34 -2.11
N VAL A 14 -15.02 -3.02 -1.26
CA VAL A 14 -14.49 -3.97 -0.27
C VAL A 14 -13.82 -5.16 -0.95
N GLY A 15 -14.44 -5.71 -1.99
CA GLY A 15 -13.90 -6.86 -2.73
C GLY A 15 -12.54 -6.56 -3.37
N ILE A 16 -12.43 -5.44 -4.10
CA ILE A 16 -11.20 -5.05 -4.79
C ILE A 16 -10.11 -4.67 -3.77
N SER A 17 -10.42 -3.79 -2.81
CA SER A 17 -9.43 -3.36 -1.81
C SER A 17 -8.94 -4.51 -0.95
N GLY A 18 -9.83 -5.38 -0.48
CA GLY A 18 -9.47 -6.57 0.28
C GLY A 18 -8.59 -7.52 -0.53
N PHE A 19 -8.94 -7.77 -1.79
CA PHE A 19 -8.13 -8.59 -2.68
C PHE A 19 -6.72 -7.99 -2.92
N THR A 20 -6.64 -6.68 -3.16
CA THR A 20 -5.36 -5.97 -3.31
C THR A 20 -4.50 -6.09 -2.06
N VAL A 21 -5.05 -5.90 -0.86
CA VAL A 21 -4.32 -6.03 0.41
C VAL A 21 -3.80 -7.46 0.61
N ILE A 22 -4.63 -8.47 0.31
CA ILE A 22 -4.23 -9.88 0.41
C ILE A 22 -3.06 -10.17 -0.54
N LEU A 23 -3.17 -9.77 -1.81
CA LEU A 23 -2.10 -9.97 -2.79
C LEU A 23 -0.82 -9.23 -2.42
N ASP A 24 -0.92 -7.99 -1.93
CA ASP A 24 0.24 -7.21 -1.49
C ASP A 24 0.99 -7.91 -0.35
N GLN A 25 0.27 -8.39 0.68
CA GLN A 25 0.90 -9.10 1.80
C GLN A 25 1.49 -10.45 1.39
N LEU A 26 0.78 -11.23 0.56
CA LEU A 26 1.27 -12.51 0.05
C LEU A 26 2.54 -12.33 -0.78
N THR A 27 2.55 -11.36 -1.70
CA THR A 27 3.70 -11.12 -2.57
C THR A 27 4.90 -10.61 -1.79
N LYS A 28 4.74 -9.72 -0.81
CA LYS A 28 5.83 -9.26 0.06
C LYS A 28 6.45 -10.41 0.85
N ASN A 29 5.63 -11.21 1.52
CA ASN A 29 6.12 -12.34 2.31
C ASN A 29 6.83 -13.37 1.42
N TRP A 30 6.22 -13.73 0.29
CA TRP A 30 6.82 -14.64 -0.69
C TRP A 30 8.19 -14.15 -1.20
N MET A 31 8.29 -12.86 -1.53
CA MET A 31 9.54 -12.26 -2.01
C MET A 31 10.62 -12.22 -0.91
N LEU A 32 10.25 -11.86 0.33
CA LEU A 32 11.20 -11.80 1.45
C LEU A 32 11.74 -13.18 1.80
N ASP A 33 10.86 -14.19 1.88
CA ASP A 33 11.22 -15.52 2.40
C ASP A 33 11.94 -16.40 1.36
N LEU A 34 11.55 -16.33 0.08
CA LEU A 34 12.08 -17.26 -0.93
C LEU A 34 13.10 -16.63 -1.87
N ILE A 35 13.00 -15.32 -2.10
CA ILE A 35 13.70 -14.66 -3.21
C ILE A 35 14.83 -13.77 -2.69
N PHE A 36 14.59 -13.01 -1.61
CA PHE A 36 15.53 -12.04 -1.06
C PHE A 36 16.34 -12.55 0.14
N LEU A 37 16.39 -13.86 0.38
CA LEU A 37 17.31 -14.48 1.33
C LEU A 37 18.50 -15.15 0.60
N PRO A 38 19.77 -14.80 0.93
CA PRO A 38 20.20 -13.61 1.68
C PRO A 38 19.90 -12.30 0.91
N HIS A 39 19.85 -11.18 1.65
CA HIS A 39 19.47 -9.86 1.11
C HIS A 39 20.34 -9.47 -0.10
N ARG A 40 19.77 -9.57 -1.30
CA ARG A 40 20.44 -9.26 -2.56
C ARG A 40 19.48 -8.60 -3.55
N GLN A 41 20.05 -7.77 -4.43
CA GLN A 41 19.35 -7.26 -5.60
C GLN A 41 19.28 -8.34 -6.68
N LEU A 42 18.15 -8.44 -7.36
CA LEU A 42 17.93 -9.32 -8.51
C LEU A 42 17.78 -8.49 -9.77
N VAL A 43 18.70 -8.66 -10.71
CA VAL A 43 18.68 -8.00 -12.00
C VAL A 43 17.89 -8.88 -12.98
N LEU A 44 16.72 -8.43 -13.41
CA LEU A 44 15.89 -9.17 -14.38
C LEU A 44 16.16 -8.70 -15.82
N SER A 45 16.41 -7.40 -15.99
CA SER A 45 16.75 -6.79 -17.28
C SER A 45 17.61 -5.54 -17.05
N PRO A 46 18.19 -4.91 -18.11
CA PRO A 46 18.98 -3.69 -17.97
C PRO A 46 18.24 -2.50 -17.32
N PHE A 47 16.90 -2.54 -17.28
CA PHE A 47 16.06 -1.48 -16.72
C PHE A 47 15.17 -1.95 -15.55
N LEU A 48 15.12 -3.25 -15.26
CA LEU A 48 14.28 -3.81 -14.20
C LEU A 48 15.10 -4.60 -13.20
N ASN A 49 15.12 -4.08 -11.97
CA ASN A 49 15.77 -4.70 -10.84
C ASN A 49 14.77 -4.83 -9.69
N LEU A 50 14.76 -6.00 -9.05
CA LEU A 50 14.02 -6.22 -7.81
C LEU A 50 14.99 -6.12 -6.64
N THR A 51 14.79 -5.15 -5.75
CA THR A 51 15.66 -4.92 -4.60
C THR A 51 14.84 -4.90 -3.33
N PRO A 52 15.20 -5.69 -2.30
CA PRO A 52 14.53 -5.60 -1.01
C PRO A 52 14.89 -4.27 -0.36
N VAL A 53 13.91 -3.41 -0.14
CA VAL A 53 14.09 -2.11 0.53
C VAL A 53 13.05 -1.95 1.62
N TRP A 54 13.50 -1.58 2.81
CA TRP A 54 12.60 -1.21 3.91
C TRP A 54 12.41 0.30 3.95
N ASN A 55 11.24 0.78 3.53
CA ASN A 55 10.91 2.20 3.60
C ASN A 55 10.39 2.55 5.01
N SER A 56 11.26 3.12 5.84
CA SER A 56 10.91 3.60 7.18
C SER A 56 10.20 4.97 7.20
N GLY A 57 10.24 5.70 6.08
CA GLY A 57 9.51 6.95 5.88
C GLY A 57 8.44 6.80 4.80
N ILE A 58 8.12 7.89 4.11
CA ILE A 58 7.28 7.89 2.90
C ILE A 58 8.13 8.13 1.65
N SER A 59 7.51 8.45 0.52
CA SER A 59 8.21 8.76 -0.74
C SER A 59 9.33 9.80 -0.54
N PHE A 60 10.44 9.58 -1.24
CA PHE A 60 11.65 10.43 -1.19
C PHE A 60 12.33 10.53 0.18
N GLY A 61 12.06 9.59 1.10
CA GLY A 61 12.69 9.58 2.43
C GLY A 61 12.14 10.65 3.38
N LEU A 62 11.01 11.27 3.05
CA LEU A 62 10.32 12.18 3.96
C LEU A 62 9.91 11.42 5.23
N PHE A 63 10.03 12.09 6.38
CA PHE A 63 9.68 11.56 7.70
C PHE A 63 10.44 10.28 8.12
N ARG A 64 11.60 9.97 7.52
CA ARG A 64 12.40 8.78 7.85
C ARG A 64 12.75 8.64 9.35
N ASN A 65 12.98 9.76 10.04
CA ASN A 65 13.29 9.79 11.47
C ASN A 65 12.04 9.98 12.36
N GLN A 66 10.84 10.01 11.76
CA GLN A 66 9.58 10.25 12.46
C GLN A 66 8.67 9.04 12.26
N GLN A 67 8.99 7.97 12.99
CA GLN A 67 8.32 6.68 12.88
C GLN A 67 6.79 6.79 13.03
N VAL A 68 6.31 7.60 13.98
CA VAL A 68 4.88 7.85 14.22
C VAL A 68 4.19 8.44 12.98
N VAL A 69 4.86 9.33 12.26
CA VAL A 69 4.28 9.98 11.08
C VAL A 69 4.12 8.98 9.94
N GLY A 70 5.17 8.21 9.64
CA GLY A 70 5.14 7.21 8.57
C GLY A 70 4.19 6.05 8.85
N GLN A 71 4.15 5.56 10.09
CA GLN A 71 3.38 4.36 10.46
C GLN A 71 1.93 4.63 10.85
N LEU A 72 1.60 5.83 11.32
CA LEU A 72 0.24 6.14 11.81
C LEU A 72 -0.39 7.33 11.09
N VAL A 73 0.26 8.50 11.10
CA VAL A 73 -0.37 9.74 10.61
C VAL A 73 -0.72 9.65 9.12
N ILE A 74 0.22 9.19 8.30
CA ILE A 74 0.03 9.08 6.85
C ILE A 74 -1.06 8.03 6.51
N PRO A 75 -1.03 6.79 7.03
CA PRO A 75 -2.10 5.82 6.81
C PRO A 75 -3.48 6.31 7.26
N VAL A 76 -3.57 6.97 8.41
CA VAL A 76 -4.83 7.52 8.92
C VAL A 76 -5.37 8.61 7.98
N LEU A 77 -4.50 9.53 7.54
CA LEU A 77 -4.87 10.55 6.55
C LEU A 77 -5.35 9.90 5.24
N ALA A 78 -4.67 8.86 4.76
CA ALA A 78 -5.07 8.15 3.55
C ALA A 78 -6.47 7.52 3.70
N LEU A 79 -6.76 6.90 4.85
CA LEU A 79 -8.10 6.38 5.15
C LEU A 79 -9.16 7.48 5.13
N PHE A 80 -8.90 8.63 5.75
CA PHE A 80 -9.82 9.76 5.72
C PHE A 80 -10.11 10.25 4.30
N VAL A 81 -9.07 10.39 3.47
CA VAL A 81 -9.21 10.82 2.06
C VAL A 81 -10.01 9.81 1.27
N VAL A 82 -9.74 8.51 1.42
CA VAL A 82 -10.48 7.44 0.74
C VAL A 82 -11.96 7.46 1.13
N LEU A 83 -12.26 7.57 2.43
CA LEU A 83 -13.64 7.64 2.91
C LEU A 83 -14.35 8.89 2.37
N TRP A 84 -13.70 10.05 2.42
CA TRP A 84 -14.26 11.27 1.82
C TRP A 84 -14.61 11.02 0.36
N LEU A 85 -13.65 10.58 -0.46
CA LEU A 85 -13.86 10.38 -1.89
C LEU A 85 -14.96 9.37 -2.16
N PHE A 86 -15.03 8.30 -1.37
CA PHE A 86 -16.04 7.27 -1.49
C PHE A 86 -17.46 7.79 -1.25
N PHE A 87 -17.67 8.70 -0.31
CA PHE A 87 -18.99 9.29 -0.03
C PHE A 87 -19.29 10.58 -0.80
N TYR A 88 -18.27 11.20 -1.41
CA TYR A 88 -18.45 12.47 -2.12
C TYR A 88 -18.60 12.28 -3.63
N VAL A 89 -17.81 11.39 -4.21
CA VAL A 89 -17.75 11.18 -5.67
C VAL A 89 -18.77 10.15 -6.14
N ILE A 90 -18.95 9.07 -5.36
CA ILE A 90 -19.80 7.91 -5.69
C ILE A 90 -21.19 8.08 -5.07
#